data_AF-Q6CG11-F1
#
_entry.id   AF-Q6CG11-F1
#
_cell.length_a   1.000
_cell.length_b   1.000
_cell.length_c   1.000
_cell.angle_alpha   90.00
_cell.angle_beta   90.00
_cell.angle_gamma   90.00
#
_symmetry.space_group_name_H-M   'P 1'
#
loop_
_entity.id
_entity.type
_entity.pdbx_description
1 polymer ?
#
loop_
_entity_poly.entity_id
_entity_poly.type
_entity_poly.pdbx_seq_one_letter_code
_entity_poly.pdbx_strand_id
1 'polypeptide(L)'
;MMISCTRTAILPLRRRLMTASTAYPIKFASSIIPGYGRGSADLGIPTANIPIDDVPVLDALDTGIYYGLVQILKTDKPSEKKTSEFQKDRVVDFQYTNKLNDQEINAVLPMVMSVGWNPFYKNDQKSAEIHIIHKFAHTFYGASIKVMVLGYLRPEKNFTSLEALVDEIHNDIKVSEEKMEGTREKKDQFWQ
;
A
#
# COMPACT_ATOMS: atom_id res chain seq x y z
N MET A 1 -12.42 34.73 -31.93
CA MET A 1 -13.72 34.82 -31.25
C MET A 1 -14.03 33.48 -30.59
N MET A 2 -13.69 33.34 -29.31
CA MET A 2 -14.46 32.62 -28.30
C MET A 2 -13.74 32.79 -26.95
N ILE A 3 -14.45 33.47 -26.05
CA ILE A 3 -14.16 33.67 -24.63
C ILE A 3 -14.99 32.61 -23.90
N SER A 4 -14.43 31.94 -22.88
CA SER A 4 -15.15 31.30 -21.76
C SER A 4 -14.18 30.37 -21.04
N CYS A 5 -14.06 30.26 -19.72
CA CYS A 5 -14.60 30.97 -18.57
C CYS A 5 -13.76 30.45 -17.39
N THR A 6 -13.06 31.33 -16.69
CA THR A 6 -12.28 30.98 -15.49
C THR A 6 -13.23 30.80 -14.31
N ARG A 7 -13.57 29.54 -13.98
CA ARG A 7 -14.16 29.21 -12.68
C ARG A 7 -13.04 28.91 -11.70
N THR A 8 -12.59 29.92 -10.99
CA THR A 8 -11.73 29.76 -9.82
C THR A 8 -12.55 29.09 -8.72
N ALA A 9 -12.47 27.78 -8.61
CA ALA A 9 -13.01 27.05 -7.47
C ALA A 9 -12.18 27.43 -6.24
N ILE A 10 -12.76 28.22 -5.34
CA ILE A 10 -12.19 28.53 -4.04
C ILE A 10 -12.27 27.24 -3.22
N LEU A 11 -11.21 26.43 -3.29
CA LEU A 11 -11.05 25.29 -2.39
C LEU A 11 -10.99 25.85 -0.96
N PRO A 12 -11.90 25.44 -0.06
CA PRO A 12 -11.89 25.92 1.31
C PRO A 12 -10.54 25.59 1.94
N LEU A 13 -9.88 26.60 2.52
CA LEU A 13 -8.70 26.42 3.36
C LEU A 13 -9.07 25.45 4.48
N ARG A 14 -8.83 24.15 4.28
CA ARG A 14 -8.75 23.21 5.40
C ARG A 14 -7.60 23.72 6.25
N ARG A 15 -7.93 24.31 7.40
CA ARG A 15 -6.97 24.67 8.44
C ARG A 15 -6.07 23.46 8.60
N ARG A 16 -4.78 23.65 8.32
CA ARG A 16 -3.70 22.67 8.52
C ARG A 16 -3.64 22.42 10.03
N LEU A 17 -4.57 21.61 10.54
CA LEU A 17 -4.47 21.04 11.87
C LEU A 17 -3.11 20.37 11.86
N MET A 18 -2.20 20.89 12.68
CA MET A 18 -0.92 20.24 12.96
C MET A 18 -1.26 18.79 13.24
N THR A 19 -0.77 17.91 12.37
CA THR A 19 -1.23 16.53 12.34
C THR A 19 -0.98 15.96 13.72
N ALA A 20 -2.06 15.45 14.33
CA ALA A 20 -1.93 14.73 15.59
C ALA A 20 -0.83 13.72 15.33
N SER A 21 0.29 13.84 16.05
CA SER A 21 1.39 12.88 15.98
C SER A 21 0.77 11.50 16.13
N THR A 22 0.58 10.78 15.02
CA THR A 22 -0.04 9.47 15.08
C THR A 22 0.93 8.58 15.85
N ALA A 23 0.50 8.10 17.01
CA ALA A 23 1.33 7.22 17.81
C ALA A 23 1.52 5.92 17.01
N TYR A 24 2.77 5.62 16.66
CA TYR A 24 3.14 4.31 16.13
C TYR A 24 3.35 3.33 17.29
N PRO A 25 3.07 2.03 17.12
CA PRO A 25 2.66 1.38 15.88
C PRO A 25 1.15 1.54 15.57
N ILE A 26 0.81 1.57 14.28
CA ILE A 26 -0.59 1.50 13.80
C ILE A 26 -0.83 0.09 13.26
N LYS A 27 -1.81 -0.62 13.81
CA LYS A 27 -2.14 -1.99 13.40
C LYS A 27 -3.48 -2.03 12.67
N PHE A 28 -3.55 -2.79 11.58
CA PHE A 28 -4.81 -3.08 10.89
C PHE A 28 -4.75 -4.44 10.17
N ALA A 29 -5.90 -4.95 9.75
CA ALA A 29 -6.02 -6.12 8.90
C ALA A 29 -6.76 -5.74 7.62
N SER A 30 -6.44 -6.39 6.50
CA SER A 30 -7.09 -6.14 5.22
C SER A 30 -6.97 -7.35 4.29
N SER A 31 -7.72 -7.37 3.20
CA SER A 31 -7.44 -8.21 2.03
C SER A 31 -6.66 -7.44 0.97
N ILE A 32 -5.86 -8.16 0.18
CA ILE A 32 -5.17 -7.61 -0.98
C ILE A 32 -6.10 -7.62 -2.19
N ILE A 33 -6.31 -6.45 -2.80
CA ILE A 33 -7.13 -6.30 -4.00
C ILE A 33 -6.26 -6.07 -5.24
N PRO A 34 -6.76 -6.42 -6.45
CA PRO A 34 -6.08 -6.06 -7.69
C PRO A 34 -6.17 -4.55 -7.94
N GLY A 35 -5.05 -3.94 -8.32
CA GLY A 35 -5.03 -2.58 -8.85
C GLY A 35 -5.44 -2.49 -10.32
N TYR A 36 -5.37 -1.29 -10.89
CA TYR A 36 -5.76 -0.98 -12.27
C TYR A 36 -4.91 -1.66 -13.37
N GLY A 37 -3.83 -2.36 -13.02
CA GLY A 37 -3.03 -3.12 -13.99
C GLY A 37 -2.08 -2.27 -14.83
N ARG A 38 -1.39 -1.29 -14.22
CA ARG A 38 -0.31 -0.54 -14.86
C ARG A 38 0.96 -0.55 -14.02
N GLY A 39 2.11 -0.74 -14.65
CA GLY A 39 3.39 -0.19 -14.22
C GLY A 39 4.22 -1.05 -13.25
N SER A 40 3.80 -1.21 -12.00
CA SER A 40 4.74 -1.58 -10.92
C SER A 40 5.31 -3.00 -10.99
N ALA A 41 4.51 -3.97 -11.45
CA ALA A 41 4.96 -5.36 -11.56
C ALA A 41 6.10 -5.54 -12.57
N ASP A 42 6.04 -4.81 -13.70
CA ASP A 42 7.06 -4.89 -14.74
C ASP A 42 8.39 -4.24 -14.31
N LEU A 43 8.36 -3.41 -13.25
CA LEU A 43 9.53 -2.78 -12.64
C LEU A 43 10.19 -3.65 -11.57
N GLY A 44 9.63 -4.83 -11.28
CA GLY A 44 10.11 -5.71 -10.21
C GLY A 44 9.73 -5.24 -8.80
N ILE A 45 8.83 -4.27 -8.67
CA ILE A 45 8.37 -3.72 -7.38
C ILE A 45 6.86 -3.95 -7.28
N PRO A 46 6.40 -5.21 -7.11
CA PRO A 46 4.98 -5.50 -7.01
C PRO A 46 4.35 -4.84 -5.78
N THR A 47 3.18 -4.23 -5.95
CA THR A 47 2.44 -3.56 -4.88
C THR A 47 1.08 -4.23 -4.63
N ALA A 48 0.77 -4.46 -3.36
CA ALA A 48 -0.51 -4.93 -2.87
C ALA A 48 -1.42 -3.73 -2.58
N ASN A 49 -2.54 -3.62 -3.30
CA ASN A 49 -3.49 -2.55 -3.08
C ASN A 49 -4.36 -2.87 -1.86
N ILE A 50 -4.60 -1.85 -1.02
CA ILE A 50 -5.40 -1.95 0.21
C ILE A 50 -6.70 -1.14 0.03
N PRO A 51 -7.89 -1.75 0.19
CA PRO A 51 -9.17 -1.04 0.17
C PRO A 51 -9.25 -0.08 1.36
N ILE A 52 -9.08 1.22 1.10
CA ILE A 52 -9.03 2.21 2.18
C ILE A 52 -10.35 2.34 2.93
N ASP A 53 -11.47 2.11 2.24
CA ASP A 53 -12.81 2.17 2.80
C ASP A 53 -13.01 1.14 3.92
N ASP A 54 -12.30 0.01 3.85
CA ASP A 54 -12.31 -1.04 4.87
C ASP A 54 -11.34 -0.76 6.02
N VAL A 55 -10.45 0.22 5.87
CA VAL A 55 -9.36 0.53 6.81
C VAL A 55 -9.34 2.04 7.15
N PRO A 56 -10.30 2.54 7.96
CA PRO A 56 -10.45 3.97 8.23
C PRO A 56 -9.20 4.66 8.80
N VAL A 57 -8.33 3.90 9.48
CA VAL A 57 -7.08 4.45 10.02
C VAL A 57 -6.11 4.93 8.93
N LEU A 58 -6.19 4.36 7.71
CA LEU A 58 -5.38 4.80 6.58
C LEU A 58 -5.88 6.13 6.00
N ASP A 59 -7.19 6.39 6.04
CA ASP A 59 -7.73 7.66 5.59
C ASP A 59 -7.29 8.83 6.50
N ALA A 60 -7.06 8.55 7.78
CA ALA A 60 -6.56 9.51 8.75
C ALA A 60 -5.05 9.81 8.62
N LEU A 61 -4.27 8.96 7.94
CA LEU A 61 -2.83 9.14 7.78
C LEU A 61 -2.49 10.28 6.81
N ASP A 62 -1.40 10.99 7.07
CA ASP A 62 -0.84 11.93 6.09
C ASP A 62 -0.43 11.20 4.80
N THR A 63 -0.45 11.88 3.66
CA THR A 63 0.09 11.26 2.44
C THR A 63 1.62 11.20 2.51
N GLY A 64 2.18 10.12 1.97
CA GLY A 64 3.62 9.86 2.02
C GLY A 64 3.95 8.37 2.02
N ILE A 65 5.20 8.10 2.33
CA ILE A 65 5.77 6.75 2.41
C ILE A 65 5.99 6.40 3.87
N TYR A 66 5.57 5.20 4.23
CA TYR A 66 5.64 4.61 5.55
C TYR A 66 6.42 3.30 5.49
N TYR A 67 6.87 2.83 6.63
CA TYR A 67 7.50 1.52 6.77
C TYR A 67 6.87 0.71 7.88
N GLY A 68 7.03 -0.60 7.82
CA GLY A 68 6.56 -1.47 8.89
C GLY A 68 6.68 -2.94 8.58
N LEU A 69 5.77 -3.70 9.17
CA LEU A 69 5.72 -5.15 9.09
C LEU A 69 4.38 -5.60 8.54
N VAL A 70 4.39 -6.71 7.82
CA VAL A 70 3.19 -7.35 7.27
C VAL A 70 3.28 -8.86 7.48
N GLN A 71 2.14 -9.48 7.73
CA GLN A 71 2.01 -10.93 7.81
C GLN A 71 0.88 -11.37 6.89
N ILE A 72 1.17 -12.33 6.01
CA ILE A 72 0.16 -12.98 5.17
C ILE A 72 -0.47 -14.13 5.97
N LEU A 73 -1.80 -14.12 6.09
CA LEU A 73 -2.54 -15.11 6.85
C LEU A 73 -2.91 -16.30 5.97
N LYS A 74 -2.64 -17.52 6.46
CA LYS A 74 -3.05 -18.75 5.79
C LYS A 74 -4.56 -18.79 5.58
N THR A 75 -4.99 -19.24 4.41
CA THR A 75 -6.39 -19.58 4.15
C THR A 75 -6.47 -20.78 3.22
N ASP A 76 -7.45 -21.66 3.47
CA ASP A 76 -7.72 -22.85 2.63
C ASP A 76 -8.80 -22.55 1.57
N LYS A 77 -8.98 -21.27 1.23
CA LYS A 77 -10.00 -20.84 0.26
C LYS A 77 -9.55 -21.30 -1.13
N PRO A 78 -10.41 -22.00 -1.89
CA PRO A 78 -10.06 -22.42 -3.25
C PRO A 78 -9.84 -21.19 -4.14
N SER A 79 -8.93 -21.33 -5.10
CA SER A 79 -8.69 -20.26 -6.06
C SER A 79 -9.92 -20.03 -6.91
N GLU A 80 -10.23 -18.79 -7.22
CA GLU A 80 -11.38 -18.43 -8.04
C GLU A 80 -11.02 -17.32 -9.02
N LYS A 81 -11.75 -17.27 -10.14
CA LYS A 81 -11.61 -16.22 -11.14
C LYS A 81 -12.77 -15.27 -11.01
N LYS A 82 -12.49 -13.98 -10.79
CA LYS A 82 -13.52 -12.94 -10.73
C LYS A 82 -13.24 -11.86 -11.74
N THR A 83 -14.31 -11.31 -12.30
CA THR A 83 -14.21 -10.09 -13.09
C THR A 83 -13.83 -8.92 -12.19
N SER A 84 -12.86 -8.11 -12.61
CA SER A 84 -12.45 -6.90 -11.89
C SER A 84 -13.60 -5.91 -11.82
N GLU A 85 -13.84 -5.36 -10.62
CA GLU A 85 -14.84 -4.32 -10.42
C GLU A 85 -14.48 -3.02 -11.15
N PHE A 86 -13.19 -2.75 -11.31
CA PHE A 86 -12.66 -1.55 -11.98
C PHE A 86 -12.61 -1.69 -13.51
N GLN A 87 -12.49 -2.90 -14.03
CA GLN A 87 -12.40 -3.20 -15.45
C GLN A 87 -13.23 -4.44 -15.78
N LYS A 88 -14.45 -4.23 -16.27
CA LYS A 88 -15.43 -5.29 -16.52
C LYS A 88 -14.97 -6.38 -17.50
N ASP A 89 -13.97 -6.09 -18.34
CA ASP A 89 -13.43 -7.06 -19.30
C ASP A 89 -12.18 -7.79 -18.78
N ARG A 90 -11.69 -7.45 -17.59
CA ARG A 90 -10.49 -8.04 -16.99
C ARG A 90 -10.87 -9.09 -15.95
N VAL A 91 -10.50 -10.34 -16.20
CA VAL A 91 -10.61 -11.42 -15.22
C VAL A 91 -9.34 -11.43 -14.36
N VAL A 92 -9.52 -11.48 -13.05
CA VAL A 92 -8.45 -11.57 -12.05
C VAL A 92 -8.51 -12.94 -11.38
N ASP A 93 -7.36 -13.60 -11.29
CA ASP A 93 -7.20 -14.87 -10.59
C ASP A 93 -6.92 -14.60 -9.10
N PHE A 94 -7.92 -14.87 -8.26
CA PHE A 94 -7.81 -14.79 -6.80
C PHE A 94 -7.22 -16.10 -6.29
N GLN A 95 -5.90 -16.09 -6.04
CA GLN A 95 -5.14 -17.27 -5.62
C GLN A 95 -5.05 -17.39 -4.09
N TYR A 96 -5.41 -16.36 -3.34
CA TYR A 96 -5.28 -16.33 -1.89
C TYR A 96 -3.86 -16.76 -1.47
N THR A 97 -3.70 -17.78 -0.62
CA THR A 97 -2.40 -18.32 -0.22
C THR A 97 -2.04 -19.63 -0.93
N ASN A 98 -2.80 -20.05 -1.95
CA ASN A 98 -2.72 -21.40 -2.53
C ASN A 98 -1.41 -21.71 -3.29
N LYS A 99 -0.65 -20.65 -3.60
CA LYS A 99 0.63 -20.72 -4.31
C LYS A 99 1.80 -20.21 -3.47
N LEU A 100 1.55 -19.84 -2.22
CA LEU A 100 2.58 -19.42 -1.28
C LEU A 100 3.09 -20.64 -0.50
N ASN A 101 4.36 -20.61 -0.13
CA ASN A 101 4.96 -21.63 0.72
C ASN A 101 4.84 -21.27 2.22
N ASP A 102 5.11 -22.21 3.12
CA ASP A 102 5.00 -21.99 4.57
C ASP A 102 5.99 -20.96 5.13
N GLN A 103 7.05 -20.59 4.42
CA GLN A 103 7.96 -19.50 4.81
C GLN A 103 7.44 -18.12 4.39
N GLU A 104 6.53 -18.07 3.40
CA GLU A 104 5.86 -16.85 2.97
C GLU A 104 4.57 -16.63 3.77
N ILE A 105 3.86 -17.72 4.04
CA ILE A 105 2.66 -17.74 4.86
C ILE A 105 3.07 -17.65 6.33
N ASN A 106 2.40 -16.80 7.11
CA ASN A 106 2.66 -16.56 8.53
C ASN A 106 4.00 -15.91 8.90
N ALA A 107 4.93 -15.75 7.97
CA ALA A 107 6.13 -14.94 8.21
C ALA A 107 5.75 -13.46 8.39
N VAL A 108 6.44 -12.83 9.33
CA VAL A 108 6.38 -11.38 9.53
C VAL A 108 7.49 -10.76 8.68
N LEU A 109 7.08 -10.18 7.55
CA LEU A 109 7.95 -9.64 6.52
C LEU A 109 8.03 -8.11 6.62
N PRO A 110 9.18 -7.51 6.29
CA PRO A 110 9.31 -6.07 6.19
C PRO A 110 8.51 -5.52 4.99
N MET A 111 8.00 -4.30 5.11
CA MET A 111 7.28 -3.62 4.04
C MET A 111 7.53 -2.12 4.02
N VAL A 112 7.28 -1.53 2.85
CA VAL A 112 7.03 -0.09 2.70
C VAL A 112 5.61 0.11 2.17
N MET A 113 4.99 1.23 2.55
CA MET A 113 3.61 1.54 2.19
C MET A 113 3.52 2.98 1.68
N SER A 114 2.93 3.17 0.50
CA SER A 114 2.54 4.49 0.04
C SER A 114 1.09 4.79 0.45
N VAL A 115 0.83 6.03 0.84
CA VAL A 115 -0.51 6.58 1.04
C VAL A 115 -0.57 7.88 0.24
N GLY A 116 -1.52 7.99 -0.69
CA GLY A 116 -1.61 9.13 -1.62
C GLY A 116 -3.04 9.38 -2.07
N TRP A 117 -3.29 10.53 -2.70
CA TRP A 117 -4.63 10.84 -3.24
C TRP A 117 -4.87 10.08 -4.53
N ASN A 118 -6.05 9.48 -4.67
CA ASN A 118 -6.40 8.69 -5.86
C ASN A 118 -7.06 9.56 -6.95
N PRO A 119 -6.42 9.75 -8.12
CA PRO A 119 -6.98 10.58 -9.19
C PRO A 119 -8.28 10.02 -9.78
N PHE A 120 -8.47 8.69 -9.76
CA PHE A 120 -9.68 8.05 -10.29
C PHE A 120 -10.93 8.46 -9.50
N TYR A 121 -10.79 8.67 -8.20
CA TYR A 121 -11.85 9.17 -7.32
C TYR A 121 -11.80 10.69 -7.17
N LYS A 122 -11.35 11.41 -8.21
CA LYS A 122 -11.25 12.89 -8.21
C LYS A 122 -10.43 13.45 -7.05
N ASN A 123 -9.46 12.68 -6.53
CA ASN A 123 -8.70 12.99 -5.32
C ASN A 123 -9.56 13.22 -4.07
N ASP A 124 -10.75 12.61 -4.00
CA ASP A 124 -11.63 12.68 -2.82
C ASP A 124 -11.32 11.56 -1.82
N GLN A 125 -10.72 10.47 -2.30
CA GLN A 125 -10.27 9.34 -1.50
C GLN A 125 -8.78 9.14 -1.64
N LYS A 126 -8.14 8.69 -0.56
CA LYS A 126 -6.76 8.21 -0.61
C LYS A 126 -6.70 6.77 -1.13
N SER A 127 -5.54 6.37 -1.61
CA SER A 127 -5.17 4.99 -1.92
C SER A 127 -3.97 4.60 -1.06
N ALA A 128 -3.92 3.33 -0.69
CA ALA A 128 -2.77 2.76 -0.01
C ALA A 128 -2.25 1.52 -0.75
N GLU A 129 -0.95 1.48 -0.97
CA GLU A 129 -0.28 0.37 -1.63
C GLU A 129 0.91 -0.09 -0.80
N ILE A 130 1.06 -1.40 -0.62
CA ILE A 130 2.13 -2.00 0.16
C ILE A 130 3.08 -2.74 -0.77
N HIS A 131 4.37 -2.42 -0.70
CA HIS A 131 5.41 -3.28 -1.25
C HIS A 131 6.01 -4.11 -0.11
N ILE A 132 5.80 -5.42 -0.17
CA ILE A 132 6.41 -6.38 0.76
C ILE A 132 7.84 -6.63 0.28
N ILE A 133 8.82 -6.43 1.17
CA ILE A 133 10.25 -6.58 0.87
C ILE A 133 10.59 -8.09 0.90
N HIS A 134 10.09 -8.79 -0.10
CA HIS A 134 10.30 -10.22 -0.35
C HIS A 134 9.98 -10.53 -1.82
N LYS A 135 10.71 -11.49 -2.41
CA LYS A 135 10.47 -11.90 -3.79
C LYS A 135 9.49 -13.08 -3.83
N PHE A 136 8.27 -12.80 -4.24
CA PHE A 136 7.25 -13.82 -4.44
C PHE A 136 7.29 -14.39 -5.86
N ALA A 137 7.13 -15.70 -5.99
CA ALA A 137 7.02 -16.35 -7.31
C ALA A 137 5.63 -16.17 -7.94
N HIS A 138 4.60 -15.91 -7.12
CA HIS A 138 3.21 -15.86 -7.53
C HIS A 138 2.46 -14.70 -6.86
N THR A 139 1.42 -14.20 -7.54
CA THR A 139 0.49 -13.23 -6.96
C THR A 139 -0.46 -13.89 -5.96
N PHE A 140 -0.94 -13.15 -4.98
CA PHE A 140 -1.80 -13.66 -3.91
C PHE A 140 -3.01 -12.74 -3.67
N TYR A 141 -3.68 -12.32 -4.75
CA TYR A 141 -4.91 -11.52 -4.66
C TYR A 141 -5.98 -12.25 -3.83
N GLY A 142 -6.67 -11.49 -2.99
CA GLY A 142 -7.64 -11.97 -2.01
C GLY A 142 -7.03 -12.45 -0.69
N ALA A 143 -5.70 -12.61 -0.60
CA ALA A 143 -5.07 -13.01 0.66
C ALA A 143 -5.33 -11.97 1.75
N SER A 144 -5.62 -12.47 2.95
CA SER A 144 -5.77 -11.63 4.14
C SER A 144 -4.40 -11.35 4.73
N ILE A 145 -4.17 -10.10 5.12
CA ILE A 145 -2.94 -9.65 5.74
C ILE A 145 -3.22 -8.94 7.07
N LYS A 146 -2.25 -9.03 7.97
CA LYS A 146 -2.12 -8.11 9.11
C LYS A 146 -0.97 -7.17 8.82
N VAL A 147 -1.14 -5.90 9.15
CA VAL A 147 -0.16 -4.85 8.90
C VAL A 147 0.10 -4.10 10.19
N MET A 148 1.37 -3.79 10.42
CA MET A 148 1.83 -2.90 11.47
C MET A 148 2.69 -1.82 10.85
N VAL A 149 2.16 -0.60 10.78
CA VAL A 149 2.92 0.59 10.38
C VAL A 149 3.75 1.06 11.56
N LEU A 150 5.06 1.18 11.37
CA LEU A 150 6.02 1.50 12.42
C LEU A 150 6.47 2.96 12.41
N GLY A 151 6.32 3.64 11.28
CA GLY A 151 6.70 5.04 11.17
C GLY A 151 6.56 5.59 9.76
N TYR A 152 6.80 6.89 9.68
CA TYR A 152 6.83 7.67 8.45
C TYR A 152 8.28 7.79 7.94
N LEU A 153 8.48 7.63 6.63
CA LEU A 153 9.76 7.81 5.96
C LEU A 153 9.86 9.21 5.34
N ARG A 154 8.94 9.57 4.44
CA ARG A 154 9.00 10.82 3.67
C ARG A 154 7.67 11.19 3.01
N PRO A 155 7.48 12.45 2.59
CA PRO A 155 6.36 12.84 1.74
C PRO A 155 6.38 12.18 0.36
N GLU A 156 5.23 12.21 -0.31
CA GLU A 156 5.13 11.90 -1.74
C GLU A 156 6.04 12.82 -2.56
N LYS A 157 6.65 12.28 -3.61
CA LYS A 157 7.53 13.01 -4.52
C LYS A 157 7.00 12.83 -5.94
N ASN A 158 7.11 13.90 -6.74
CA ASN A 158 6.95 13.81 -8.18
C ASN A 158 8.29 13.45 -8.81
N PHE A 159 8.26 12.58 -9.82
CA PHE A 159 9.46 12.13 -10.53
C PHE A 159 9.38 12.55 -11.99
N THR A 160 10.52 12.94 -12.55
CA THR A 160 10.66 13.30 -13.96
C THR A 160 11.00 12.11 -14.85
N SER A 161 11.41 10.98 -14.26
CA SER A 161 11.70 9.73 -14.95
C SER A 161 11.27 8.52 -14.12
N LEU A 162 11.05 7.41 -14.81
CA LEU A 162 10.77 6.11 -14.20
C LEU A 162 11.95 5.62 -13.34
N GLU A 163 13.17 5.85 -13.80
CA GLU A 163 14.40 5.50 -13.09
C GLU A 163 14.48 6.23 -11.74
N ALA A 164 14.20 7.54 -11.71
CA ALA A 164 14.20 8.31 -10.46
C ALA A 164 13.14 7.82 -9.46
N LEU A 165 11.98 7.36 -9.95
CA LEU A 165 10.97 6.72 -9.11
C LEU A 165 11.48 5.41 -8.52
N VAL A 166 12.06 4.55 -9.35
CA VAL A 166 12.60 3.24 -8.92
C VAL A 166 13.73 3.42 -7.91
N ASP A 167 14.66 4.35 -8.16
CA ASP A 167 15.77 4.65 -7.25
C ASP A 167 15.27 5.12 -5.88
N GLU A 168 14.25 5.98 -5.85
CA GLU A 168 13.69 6.45 -4.59
C GLU A 168 12.97 5.33 -3.83
N ILE A 169 12.28 4.41 -4.52
CA ILE A 169 11.68 3.24 -3.86
C ILE A 169 12.77 2.33 -3.28
N HIS A 170 13.86 2.08 -3.99
CA HIS A 170 15.00 1.33 -3.44
C HIS A 170 15.60 2.02 -2.22
N ASN A 171 15.70 3.36 -2.24
CA ASN A 171 16.14 4.12 -1.08
C ASN A 171 15.16 4.00 0.09
N ASP A 172 13.84 4.02 -0.15
CA ASP A 172 12.82 3.81 0.90
C ASP A 172 12.94 2.43 1.54
N ILE A 173 13.17 1.38 0.73
CA ILE A 173 13.41 0.02 1.20
C ILE A 173 14.68 -0.03 2.07
N LYS A 174 15.78 0.56 1.59
CA LYS A 174 17.04 0.61 2.34
C LYS A 174 16.87 1.31 3.70
N VAL A 175 16.25 2.49 3.72
CA VAL A 175 16.02 3.25 4.97
C VAL A 175 15.05 2.49 5.89
N SER A 176 14.06 1.80 5.33
CA SER A 176 13.15 0.93 6.07
C SER A 176 13.93 -0.18 6.79
N GLU A 177 14.80 -0.90 6.08
CA GLU A 177 15.63 -1.97 6.63
C GLU A 177 16.56 -1.46 7.75
N GLU A 178 17.25 -0.33 7.54
CA GLU A 178 18.10 0.32 8.56
C GLU A 178 17.31 0.67 9.83
N LYS A 179 16.09 1.20 9.67
CA LYS A 179 15.19 1.49 10.80
C LYS A 179 14.66 0.24 11.49
N MET A 180 14.69 -0.92 10.84
CA MET A 180 14.21 -2.19 11.36
C MET A 180 15.32 -3.07 11.95
N GLU A 181 16.60 -2.79 11.69
CA GLU A 181 17.73 -3.64 12.07
C GLU A 181 17.88 -3.85 13.60
N GLY A 182 17.38 -2.92 14.42
CA GLY A 182 17.31 -3.06 15.89
C GLY A 182 15.98 -3.61 16.43
N THR A 183 15.05 -4.01 15.56
CA THR A 183 13.63 -4.09 15.90
C THR A 183 13.13 -5.53 16.13
N ARG A 184 13.98 -6.38 16.71
CA ARG A 184 13.60 -7.77 17.03
C ARG A 184 12.37 -7.80 17.97
N GLU A 185 12.33 -6.87 18.92
CA GLU A 185 11.23 -6.71 19.88
C GLU A 185 9.88 -6.34 19.23
N LYS A 186 9.84 -5.59 18.12
CA LYS A 186 8.53 -5.26 17.50
C LYS A 186 7.93 -6.41 16.72
N LYS A 187 8.72 -7.43 16.34
CA LYS A 187 8.15 -8.68 15.80
C LYS A 187 7.35 -9.42 16.87
N ASP A 188 7.79 -9.38 18.13
CA ASP A 188 7.03 -9.99 19.24
C ASP A 188 5.78 -9.16 19.57
N GLN A 189 5.88 -7.83 19.49
CA GLN A 189 4.70 -6.94 19.60
C GLN A 189 3.70 -7.10 18.46
N PHE A 190 4.09 -7.70 17.33
CA PHE A 190 3.18 -7.97 16.22
C PHE A 190 2.05 -8.92 16.61
N TRP A 191 2.32 -9.84 17.54
CA TRP A 191 1.40 -10.89 17.94
C TRP A 191 0.55 -10.54 19.17
N GLN A 192 0.87 -9.45 19.87
CA GLN A 192 0.12 -8.95 21.04
C GLN A 192 -1.01 -8.01 20.60
#